data_AF-A0A7V3BFY8-F1
#
_entry.id   AF-A0A7V3BFY8-F1
#
_cell.length_a   1.000
_cell.length_b   1.000
_cell.length_c   1.000
_cell.angle_alpha   90.00
_cell.angle_beta   90.00
_cell.angle_gamma   90.00
#
_symmetry.space_group_name_H-M   'P 1'
#
loop_
_entity.id
_entity.type
_entity.pdbx_description
1 polymer ?
#
loop_
_entity_poly.entity_id
_entity_poly.type
_entity_poly.pdbx_seq_one_letter_code
_entity_poly.pdbx_strand_id
1 'polypeptide(L)'
;MTSLQKTLDQQRAADAWRCVSSCLNDAIAALNAEIQKAKDQKRRSDLERKLDLLKRERAANDWRKSYGSLARKVPMLVLTNGLGQTLAFLRSKGKDDQSDEHNVLFRHLSEWTMRQVAPNTKDGDLLKWMLNNDSAAYRRASTEALAYLVWLKRFAEAELPTEEE
;
A
#
# COMPACT_ATOMS: atom_id res chain seq x y z
N MET A 1 18.13 25.19 -17.37
CA MET A 1 17.77 24.84 -15.98
C MET A 1 18.01 23.37 -15.78
N THR A 2 19.08 23.01 -15.07
CA THR A 2 19.38 21.61 -14.71
C THR A 2 18.28 21.14 -13.77
N SER A 3 17.52 20.11 -14.17
CA SER A 3 16.58 19.43 -13.28
C SER A 3 17.35 19.00 -12.03
N LEU A 4 16.97 19.52 -10.86
CA LEU A 4 17.55 19.09 -9.58
C LEU A 4 17.17 17.61 -9.38
N GLN A 5 18.11 16.71 -9.61
CA GLN A 5 17.90 15.28 -9.40
C GLN A 5 17.66 15.03 -7.91
N LYS A 6 16.44 14.61 -7.56
CA LYS A 6 16.06 14.30 -6.18
C LYS A 6 16.91 13.14 -5.65
N THR A 7 17.37 13.25 -4.41
CA THR A 7 18.01 12.13 -3.70
C THR A 7 17.02 10.98 -3.53
N LEU A 8 17.52 9.75 -3.34
CA LEU A 8 16.63 8.60 -3.11
C LEU A 8 15.74 8.79 -1.87
N ASP A 9 16.27 9.43 -0.83
CA ASP A 9 15.48 9.74 0.37
C ASP A 9 14.37 10.77 0.11
N GLN A 10 14.65 11.81 -0.70
CA GLN A 10 13.61 12.74 -1.16
C GLN A 10 12.55 12.04 -2.03
N GLN A 11 12.94 11.04 -2.81
CA GLN A 11 12.00 10.24 -3.60
C GLN A 11 11.12 9.36 -2.70
N ARG A 12 11.69 8.69 -1.68
CA ARG A 12 10.93 7.92 -0.69
C ARG A 12 9.90 8.80 0.01
N ALA A 13 10.33 9.96 0.51
CA ALA A 13 9.46 10.89 1.20
C ALA A 13 8.31 11.37 0.30
N ALA A 14 8.62 11.79 -0.94
CA ALA A 14 7.60 12.24 -1.88
C ALA A 14 6.58 11.15 -2.24
N ASP A 15 7.04 9.91 -2.42
CA ASP A 15 6.18 8.78 -2.77
C ASP A 15 5.31 8.33 -1.60
N ALA A 16 5.89 8.25 -0.40
CA ALA A 16 5.18 7.95 0.83
C ALA A 16 4.11 9.00 1.14
N TRP A 17 4.43 10.29 0.97
CA TRP A 17 3.48 11.39 1.11
C TRP A 17 2.30 11.23 0.16
N ARG A 18 2.57 10.95 -1.13
CA ARG A 18 1.51 10.68 -2.12
C ARG A 18 0.64 9.53 -1.62
N CYS A 19 1.22 8.36 -1.33
CA CYS A 19 0.49 7.18 -0.87
C CYS A 19 -0.39 7.44 0.35
N VAL A 20 0.09 8.21 1.32
CA VAL A 20 -0.70 8.57 2.51
C VAL A 20 -1.81 9.54 2.16
N SER A 21 -1.51 10.59 1.39
CA SER A 21 -2.50 11.61 1.01
C SER A 21 -3.59 11.06 0.09
N SER A 22 -3.26 10.07 -0.75
CA SER A 22 -4.18 9.48 -1.74
C SER A 22 -4.76 8.13 -1.32
N CYS A 23 -4.43 7.59 -0.13
CA CYS A 23 -4.76 6.20 0.24
C CYS A 23 -6.24 5.82 0.02
N LEU A 24 -7.17 6.68 0.45
CA LEU A 24 -8.61 6.44 0.25
C LEU A 24 -8.99 6.55 -1.23
N ASN A 25 -8.41 7.50 -1.96
CA ASN A 25 -8.67 7.64 -3.40
C ASN A 25 -8.15 6.42 -4.16
N ASP A 26 -7.02 5.84 -3.75
CA ASP A 26 -6.46 4.62 -4.32
C ASP A 26 -7.33 3.38 -4.01
N ALA A 27 -7.96 3.35 -2.83
CA ALA A 27 -8.97 2.34 -2.48
C ALA A 27 -10.23 2.49 -3.35
N ILE A 28 -10.74 3.71 -3.49
CA ILE A 28 -11.89 4.04 -4.34
C ILE A 28 -11.60 3.70 -5.82
N ALA A 29 -10.40 4.00 -6.31
CA ALA A 29 -9.99 3.69 -7.67
C ALA A 29 -9.94 2.16 -7.91
N ALA A 30 -9.41 1.40 -6.96
CA ALA A 30 -9.42 -0.06 -7.01
C ALA A 30 -10.85 -0.62 -7.04
N LEU A 31 -11.74 -0.09 -6.20
CA LEU A 31 -13.14 -0.51 -6.17
C LEU A 31 -13.88 -0.18 -7.46
N ASN A 32 -13.67 1.01 -8.03
CA ASN A 32 -14.21 1.39 -9.34
C ASN A 32 -13.72 0.45 -10.44
N ALA A 33 -12.43 0.09 -10.44
CA ALA A 33 -11.88 -0.85 -11.41
C ALA A 33 -12.50 -2.26 -11.28
N GLU A 34 -12.83 -2.72 -10.06
CA GLU A 34 -13.58 -3.95 -9.85
C GLU A 34 -15.02 -3.86 -10.38
N ILE A 35 -15.71 -2.74 -10.14
CA ILE A 35 -17.08 -2.51 -10.66
C ILE A 35 -17.10 -2.60 -12.19
N GLN A 36 -16.12 -2.00 -12.87
CA GLN A 36 -16.04 -2.04 -14.34
C GLN A 36 -15.78 -3.45 -14.88
N LYS A 37 -15.12 -4.31 -14.10
CA LYS A 37 -14.81 -5.71 -14.48
C LYS A 37 -15.91 -6.69 -14.08
N ALA A 38 -16.85 -6.29 -13.23
CA ALA A 38 -17.92 -7.16 -12.72
C ALA A 38 -18.83 -7.60 -13.89
N LYS A 39 -18.93 -8.92 -14.09
CA LYS A 39 -19.72 -9.51 -15.18
C LYS A 39 -21.19 -9.73 -14.80
N ASP A 40 -21.46 -10.02 -13.53
CA ASP A 40 -22.81 -10.25 -13.03
C ASP A 40 -23.37 -9.02 -12.30
N GLN A 41 -24.68 -8.80 -12.49
CA GLN A 41 -25.36 -7.62 -11.96
C GLN A 41 -25.36 -7.56 -10.42
N LYS A 42 -25.35 -8.73 -9.76
CA LYS A 42 -25.39 -8.82 -8.30
C LYS A 42 -24.05 -8.39 -7.68
N ARG A 43 -22.92 -8.92 -8.16
CA ARG A 43 -21.58 -8.50 -7.74
C ARG A 43 -21.39 -7.01 -7.98
N ARG A 44 -21.84 -6.51 -9.13
CA ARG A 44 -21.77 -5.08 -9.47
C ARG A 44 -22.51 -4.22 -8.44
N SER A 45 -23.77 -4.54 -8.13
CA SER A 45 -24.56 -3.76 -7.16
C SER A 45 -23.98 -3.84 -5.74
N ASP A 46 -23.42 -4.99 -5.35
CA ASP A 46 -22.73 -5.14 -4.06
C ASP A 46 -21.49 -4.23 -3.97
N LEU A 47 -20.69 -4.15 -5.04
CA LEU A 47 -19.53 -3.27 -5.13
C LEU A 47 -19.91 -1.79 -5.17
N GLU A 48 -20.97 -1.43 -5.91
CA GLU A 48 -21.50 -0.06 -5.97
C GLU A 48 -22.00 0.40 -4.58
N ARG A 49 -22.74 -0.47 -3.88
CA ARG A 49 -23.14 -0.21 -2.49
C ARG A 49 -21.94 -0.02 -1.58
N LYS A 50 -20.89 -0.83 -1.73
CA LYS A 50 -19.65 -0.66 -0.96
C LYS A 50 -18.98 0.68 -1.27
N LEU A 51 -18.94 1.08 -2.54
CA LEU A 51 -18.37 2.36 -2.97
C LEU A 51 -19.12 3.54 -2.35
N ASP A 52 -20.46 3.48 -2.36
CA ASP A 52 -21.30 4.50 -1.76
C ASP A 52 -21.10 4.59 -0.25
N LEU A 53 -20.94 3.45 0.44
CA LEU A 53 -20.60 3.42 1.86
C LEU A 53 -19.23 4.03 2.12
N LEU A 54 -18.19 3.63 1.37
CA LEU A 54 -16.82 4.10 1.56
C LEU A 54 -16.68 5.61 1.32
N LYS A 55 -17.51 6.20 0.46
CA LYS A 55 -17.56 7.65 0.22
C LYS A 55 -18.21 8.45 1.34
N ARG A 56 -18.94 7.81 2.27
CA ARG A 56 -19.52 8.50 3.43
C ARG A 56 -18.40 8.90 4.38
N GLU A 57 -18.47 10.12 4.90
CA GLU A 57 -17.42 10.72 5.73
C GLU A 57 -16.97 9.82 6.88
N ARG A 58 -17.91 9.26 7.65
CA ARG A 58 -17.58 8.36 8.76
C ARG A 58 -16.80 7.12 8.32
N ALA A 59 -17.28 6.41 7.29
CA ALA A 59 -16.62 5.20 6.80
C ALA A 59 -15.27 5.53 6.14
N ALA A 60 -15.18 6.66 5.44
CA ALA A 60 -13.94 7.18 4.89
C ALA A 60 -12.91 7.49 5.98
N ASN A 61 -13.36 8.04 7.11
CA ASN A 61 -12.52 8.31 8.28
C ASN A 61 -12.04 7.00 8.92
N ASP A 62 -12.96 6.07 9.20
CA ASP A 62 -12.65 4.76 9.79
C ASP A 62 -11.63 3.99 8.92
N TRP A 63 -11.81 4.01 7.59
CA TRP A 63 -10.88 3.38 6.66
C TRP A 63 -9.47 4.02 6.73
N ARG A 64 -9.38 5.36 6.78
CA ARG A 64 -8.10 6.07 6.93
C ARG A 64 -7.42 5.74 8.26
N LYS A 65 -8.19 5.64 9.35
CA LYS A 65 -7.69 5.20 10.67
C LYS A 65 -7.07 3.81 10.58
N SER A 66 -7.76 2.85 9.94
CA SER A 66 -7.24 1.48 9.74
C SER A 66 -5.95 1.47 8.92
N TYR A 67 -5.90 2.19 7.80
CA TYR A 67 -4.69 2.32 6.99
C TYR A 67 -3.53 2.95 7.80
N GLY A 68 -3.80 4.02 8.55
CA GLY A 68 -2.80 4.67 9.41
C GLY A 68 -2.27 3.74 10.51
N SER A 69 -3.14 2.97 11.16
CA SER A 69 -2.76 1.94 12.15
C SER A 69 -1.87 0.87 11.52
N LEU A 70 -2.17 0.42 10.30
CA LEU A 70 -1.30 -0.52 9.57
C LEU A 70 0.06 0.10 9.23
N ALA A 71 0.09 1.32 8.69
CA ALA A 71 1.33 2.02 8.33
C ALA A 71 2.28 2.17 9.53
N ARG A 72 1.73 2.39 10.74
CA ARG A 72 2.51 2.43 11.99
C ARG A 72 3.04 1.05 12.41
N LYS A 73 2.28 -0.02 12.17
CA LYS A 73 2.60 -1.39 12.61
C LYS A 73 3.55 -2.14 11.67
N VAL A 74 3.41 -1.97 10.36
CA VAL A 74 4.13 -2.74 9.33
C VAL A 74 5.66 -2.65 9.43
N PRO A 75 6.31 -1.50 9.73
CA PRO A 75 7.76 -1.47 9.91
C PRO A 75 8.25 -2.49 10.94
N MET A 76 7.52 -2.62 12.06
CA MET A 76 7.88 -3.59 13.10
C MET A 76 7.66 -5.04 12.62
N LEU A 77 6.57 -5.32 11.91
CA LEU A 77 6.33 -6.66 11.36
C LEU A 77 7.43 -7.09 10.40
N VAL A 78 7.94 -6.18 9.55
CA VAL A 78 9.06 -6.47 8.65
C VAL A 78 10.33 -6.77 9.45
N LEU A 79 10.60 -6.02 10.51
CA LEU A 79 11.77 -6.24 11.37
C LEU A 79 11.71 -7.56 12.15
N THR A 80 10.55 -7.95 12.68
CA THR A 80 10.44 -9.18 13.51
C THR A 80 10.19 -10.45 12.71
N ASN A 81 9.43 -10.36 11.62
CA ASN A 81 8.93 -11.52 10.88
C ASN A 81 9.53 -11.62 9.46
N GLY A 82 10.19 -10.56 9.00
CA GLY A 82 10.69 -10.44 7.64
C GLY A 82 9.66 -9.88 6.66
N LEU A 83 10.17 -9.37 5.54
CA LEU A 83 9.36 -8.75 4.50
C LEU A 83 8.38 -9.74 3.85
N GLY A 84 8.82 -10.96 3.53
CA GLY A 84 7.97 -11.96 2.86
C GLY A 84 6.73 -12.35 3.68
N GLN A 85 6.92 -12.64 4.97
CA GLN A 85 5.81 -12.97 5.87
C GLN A 85 4.86 -11.79 6.06
N THR A 86 5.39 -10.58 6.15
CA THR A 86 4.59 -9.36 6.29
C THR A 86 3.73 -9.11 5.05
N LEU A 87 4.28 -9.27 3.85
CA LEU A 87 3.54 -9.16 2.59
C LEU A 87 2.45 -10.23 2.48
N ALA A 88 2.76 -11.48 2.87
CA ALA A 88 1.77 -12.55 2.91
C ALA A 88 0.64 -12.25 3.91
N PHE A 89 0.98 -11.71 5.09
CA PHE A 89 0.00 -11.26 6.09
C PHE A 89 -0.95 -10.20 5.52
N LEU A 90 -0.42 -9.15 4.89
CA LEU A 90 -1.25 -8.09 4.28
C LEU A 90 -2.23 -8.68 3.26
N ARG A 91 -1.74 -9.51 2.34
CA ARG A 91 -2.57 -10.16 1.32
C ARG A 91 -3.62 -11.09 1.94
N SER A 92 -3.28 -11.80 3.01
CA SER A 92 -4.22 -12.69 3.72
C SER A 92 -5.38 -11.94 4.38
N LYS A 93 -5.14 -10.71 4.84
CA LYS A 93 -6.14 -9.87 5.50
C LYS A 93 -7.04 -9.18 4.48
N GLY A 94 -6.45 -8.61 3.42
CA GLY A 94 -7.23 -7.96 2.37
C GLY A 94 -8.00 -8.92 1.47
N LYS A 95 -7.60 -10.21 1.42
CA LYS A 95 -8.25 -11.23 0.57
C LYS A 95 -8.37 -10.72 -0.88
N ASP A 96 -9.51 -10.96 -1.53
CA ASP A 96 -9.77 -10.55 -2.91
C ASP A 96 -10.22 -9.09 -3.06
N ASP A 97 -10.28 -8.33 -1.96
CA ASP A 97 -10.81 -6.98 -1.95
C ASP A 97 -9.70 -5.94 -2.16
N GLN A 98 -9.55 -5.44 -3.39
CA GLN A 98 -8.43 -4.53 -3.73
C GLN A 98 -8.56 -3.14 -3.12
N SER A 99 -9.70 -2.84 -2.51
CA SER A 99 -9.98 -1.60 -1.78
C SER A 99 -9.78 -1.72 -0.27
N ASP A 100 -9.52 -2.92 0.25
CA ASP A 100 -9.14 -3.13 1.65
C ASP A 100 -7.80 -2.43 1.96
N GLU A 101 -7.70 -1.80 3.12
CA GLU A 101 -6.52 -1.06 3.55
C GLU A 101 -5.24 -1.90 3.56
N HIS A 102 -5.32 -3.22 3.81
CA HIS A 102 -4.18 -4.11 3.76
C HIS A 102 -3.69 -4.31 2.33
N ASN A 103 -4.61 -4.47 1.37
CA ASN A 103 -4.28 -4.61 -0.05
C ASN A 103 -3.76 -3.29 -0.64
N VAL A 104 -4.30 -2.15 -0.22
CA VAL A 104 -3.78 -0.83 -0.61
C VAL A 104 -2.36 -0.62 -0.07
N LEU A 105 -2.12 -0.92 1.22
CA LEU A 105 -0.78 -0.81 1.79
C LEU A 105 0.21 -1.80 1.17
N PHE A 106 -0.22 -3.05 0.91
CA PHE A 106 0.56 -4.02 0.16
C PHE A 106 0.99 -3.43 -1.18
N ARG A 107 0.06 -2.88 -1.97
CA ARG A 107 0.33 -2.29 -3.28
C ARG A 107 1.31 -1.13 -3.17
N HIS A 108 1.12 -0.20 -2.25
CA HIS A 108 2.03 0.93 -2.04
C HIS A 108 3.47 0.49 -1.74
N LEU A 109 3.63 -0.46 -0.80
CA LEU A 109 4.94 -1.01 -0.45
C LEU A 109 5.58 -1.77 -1.62
N SER A 110 4.76 -2.55 -2.31
CA SER A 110 5.16 -3.39 -3.43
C SER A 110 5.65 -2.55 -4.61
N GLU A 111 4.86 -1.55 -5.03
CA GLU A 111 5.16 -0.65 -6.13
C GLU A 111 6.39 0.22 -5.87
N TRP A 112 6.57 0.73 -4.65
CA TRP A 112 7.78 1.44 -4.29
C TRP A 112 9.01 0.53 -4.38
N THR A 113 8.98 -0.60 -3.67
CA THR A 113 10.16 -1.46 -3.54
C THR A 113 10.54 -2.04 -4.90
N MET A 114 9.57 -2.47 -5.71
CA MET A 114 9.82 -3.01 -7.06
C MET A 114 10.46 -1.99 -8.00
N ARG A 115 10.06 -0.71 -7.95
CA ARG A 115 10.73 0.35 -8.74
C ARG A 115 12.22 0.49 -8.41
N GLN A 116 12.61 0.20 -7.16
CA GLN A 116 14.00 0.33 -6.74
C GLN A 116 14.82 -0.94 -7.00
N VAL A 117 14.25 -2.13 -6.78
CA VAL A 117 15.01 -3.39 -6.86
C VAL A 117 14.86 -4.13 -8.18
N ALA A 118 13.82 -3.83 -8.95
CA ALA A 118 13.50 -4.50 -10.19
C ALA A 118 12.78 -3.57 -11.20
N PRO A 119 13.36 -2.40 -11.57
CA PRO A 119 12.68 -1.36 -12.36
C PRO A 119 12.23 -1.81 -13.76
N ASN A 120 12.84 -2.86 -14.30
CA ASN A 120 12.50 -3.40 -15.62
C ASN A 120 11.40 -4.47 -15.58
N THR A 121 10.90 -4.82 -14.39
CA THR A 121 9.84 -5.82 -14.22
C THR A 121 8.47 -5.17 -14.38
N LYS A 122 7.63 -5.72 -15.25
CA LYS A 122 6.26 -5.24 -15.48
C LYS A 122 5.27 -5.67 -14.39
N ASP A 123 5.59 -6.76 -13.69
CA ASP A 123 4.79 -7.26 -12.57
C ASP A 123 5.17 -6.51 -11.28
N GLY A 124 4.20 -5.81 -10.70
CA GLY A 124 4.39 -5.04 -9.47
C GLY A 124 4.26 -5.87 -8.20
N ASP A 125 4.07 -7.20 -8.26
CA ASP A 125 3.91 -8.08 -7.09
C ASP A 125 5.27 -8.45 -6.47
N LEU A 126 5.65 -7.72 -5.42
CA LEU A 126 6.89 -7.87 -4.67
C LEU A 126 6.97 -9.23 -3.98
N LEU A 127 5.84 -9.75 -3.46
CA LEU A 127 5.84 -11.06 -2.80
C LEU A 127 6.19 -12.16 -3.81
N LYS A 128 5.54 -12.14 -4.98
CA LYS A 128 5.86 -13.07 -6.06
C LYS A 128 7.29 -12.90 -6.56
N TRP A 129 7.76 -11.67 -6.73
CA TRP A 129 9.14 -11.42 -7.14
C TRP A 129 10.13 -12.00 -6.13
N MET A 130 9.93 -11.77 -4.83
CA MET A 130 10.81 -12.28 -3.77
C MET A 130 10.89 -13.81 -3.73
N LEU A 131 9.79 -14.52 -3.99
CA LEU A 131 9.77 -15.98 -4.02
C LEU A 131 10.58 -16.58 -5.18
N ASN A 132 10.88 -15.79 -6.21
CA ASN A 132 11.59 -16.22 -7.41
C ASN A 132 13.00 -15.64 -7.54
N ASN A 133 13.52 -14.99 -6.49
CA ASN A 133 14.83 -14.32 -6.50
C ASN A 133 15.74 -14.84 -5.38
N ASP A 134 17.04 -14.55 -5.51
CA ASP A 134 18.05 -15.02 -4.57
C ASP A 134 18.05 -14.26 -3.24
N SER A 135 18.86 -14.74 -2.29
CA SER A 135 18.96 -14.14 -0.95
C SER A 135 19.51 -12.71 -0.98
N ALA A 136 20.35 -12.36 -1.97
CA ALA A 136 20.91 -11.02 -2.09
C ALA A 136 19.84 -10.02 -2.53
N ALA A 137 19.02 -10.39 -3.52
CA ALA A 137 17.84 -9.65 -3.95
C ALA A 137 16.83 -9.48 -2.82
N TYR A 138 16.57 -10.53 -2.05
CA TYR A 138 15.68 -10.48 -0.87
C TYR A 138 16.17 -9.45 0.17
N ARG A 139 17.48 -9.45 0.50
CA ARG A 139 18.06 -8.49 1.46
C ARG A 139 17.99 -7.05 0.95
N ARG A 140 18.26 -6.82 -0.34
CA ARG A 140 18.10 -5.49 -0.97
C ARG A 140 16.67 -4.98 -0.87
N ALA A 141 15.69 -5.82 -1.21
CA ALA A 141 14.27 -5.47 -1.10
C ALA A 141 13.85 -5.19 0.35
N SER A 142 14.31 -6.00 1.31
CA SER A 142 14.02 -5.79 2.73
C SER A 142 14.59 -4.47 3.26
N THR A 143 15.81 -4.13 2.86
CA THR A 143 16.47 -2.86 3.24
C THR A 143 15.72 -1.66 2.67
N GLU A 144 15.35 -1.72 1.39
CA GLU A 144 14.62 -0.63 0.73
C GLU A 144 13.20 -0.46 1.29
N ALA A 145 12.49 -1.57 1.49
CA ALA A 145 11.16 -1.57 2.10
C ALA A 145 11.17 -0.90 3.48
N LEU A 146 12.16 -1.23 4.33
CA LEU A 146 12.28 -0.62 5.65
C LEU A 146 12.56 0.89 5.57
N ALA A 147 13.47 1.32 4.68
CA ALA A 147 13.77 2.75 4.49
C ALA A 147 12.54 3.54 4.02
N TYR A 148 11.72 2.94 3.15
CA TYR A 148 10.45 3.53 2.71
C TYR A 148 9.39 3.58 3.81
N LEU A 149 9.24 2.49 4.56
CA LEU A 149 8.25 2.34 5.61
C LEU A 149 8.45 3.35 6.75
N VAL A 150 9.68 3.83 7.00
CA VAL A 150 9.93 4.94 7.92
C VAL A 150 9.19 6.20 7.48
N TRP A 151 9.27 6.57 6.20
CA TRP A 151 8.56 7.74 5.68
C TRP A 151 7.05 7.52 5.63
N LEU A 152 6.59 6.34 5.21
CA LEU A 152 5.17 6.01 5.19
C LEU A 152 4.53 6.11 6.58
N LYS A 153 5.23 5.59 7.61
CA LYS A 153 4.82 5.73 9.01
C LYS A 153 4.73 7.19 9.43
N ARG A 154 5.79 7.98 9.22
CA ARG A 154 5.84 9.38 9.68
C ARG A 154 4.74 10.24 9.05
N PHE A 155 4.43 10.04 7.77
CA PHE A 155 3.34 10.75 7.13
C PHE A 155 1.97 10.23 7.56
N ALA A 156 1.81 8.93 7.78
CA ALA A 156 0.57 8.42 8.34
C ALA A 156 0.29 9.00 9.74
N GLU A 157 1.31 9.20 10.57
CA GLU A 157 1.20 9.88 11.87
C GLU A 157 0.85 11.36 11.76
N ALA A 158 1.28 12.03 10.69
CA ALA A 158 1.05 13.46 10.49
C ALA A 158 -0.30 13.78 9.84
N GLU A 159 -0.74 12.94 8.89
CA GLU A 159 -1.85 13.25 7.98
C GLU A 159 -3.11 12.42 8.20
N LEU A 160 -3.00 11.27 8.88
CA LEU A 160 -4.14 10.37 9.06
C LEU A 160 -4.70 10.45 10.47
N PRO A 161 -6.03 10.35 10.60
CA PRO A 161 -6.72 10.38 11.88
C PRO A 161 -6.28 9.21 12.76
N THR A 162 -6.21 9.45 14.07
CA THR A 162 -5.84 8.42 15.06
C THR A 162 -7.07 7.89 15.80
N GLU A 163 -6.88 6.87 16.65
CA GLU A 163 -7.96 6.34 17.50
C GLU A 163 -8.37 7.32 18.60
N GLU A 164 -7.52 8.31 18.92
CA GLU A 164 -7.70 9.26 20.01
C GLU A 164 -8.46 10.55 19.63
N GLU A 165 -8.75 10.74 18.32
CA GLU A 165 -9.48 11.88 17.75
C GLU A 165 -10.84 11.47 17.16
#